data_AF-A0A8D0FC14-F1
#
_entry.id   AF-A0A8D0FC14-F1
#
_cell.length_a   1.000
_cell.length_b   1.000
_cell.length_c   1.000
_cell.angle_alpha   90.00
_cell.angle_beta   90.00
_cell.angle_gamma   90.00
#
_symmetry.space_group_name_H-M   'P 1'
#
loop_
_entity.id
_entity.type
_entity.pdbx_description
1 polymer ?
#
loop_
_entity_poly.entity_id
_entity_poly.type
_entity_poly.pdbx_seq_one_letter_code
_entity_poly.pdbx_strand_id
1 'polypeptide(L)'
;MFYLTLVAYRGKQEKKVIHPYSRKAAQLAKEAHKQEKKENHLDPNKIEYTKKEAGELIENYMCRFNAELEQIELQNSIKGRQGRQHGSREAVIKQTIERERQLYEGYGIVKSLYTTLSNNNIQTY
;
A
#
# COMPACT_ATOMS: atom_id res chain seq x y z
N MET A 1 46.61 -8.19 10.28
CA MET A 1 45.46 -8.90 10.88
C MET A 1 44.28 -7.93 10.91
N PHE A 2 43.18 -8.03 10.20
CA PHE A 2 42.68 -8.82 9.08
C PHE A 2 41.58 -7.92 8.48
N TYR A 3 41.70 -7.60 7.19
CA TYR A 3 40.66 -7.22 6.21
C TYR A 3 39.43 -6.38 6.62
N LEU A 4 39.35 -5.23 5.94
CA LEU A 4 38.12 -4.57 5.49
C LEU A 4 37.09 -5.54 4.90
N THR A 5 35.86 -5.03 4.71
CA THR A 5 34.75 -5.55 3.89
C THR A 5 33.72 -6.48 4.55
N LEU A 6 32.94 -5.91 5.47
CA LEU A 6 31.50 -6.22 5.50
C LEU A 6 30.80 -5.46 4.36
N VAL A 7 31.08 -5.87 3.12
CA VAL A 7 30.18 -5.60 2.01
C VAL A 7 28.92 -6.37 2.34
N ALA A 8 27.85 -5.64 2.65
CA ALA A 8 26.52 -6.19 2.75
C ALA A 8 26.28 -7.06 1.50
N TYR A 9 26.28 -8.38 1.70
CA TYR A 9 25.91 -9.35 0.68
C TYR A 9 24.39 -9.23 0.49
N ARG A 10 23.95 -8.13 -0.14
CA ARG A 10 22.66 -8.08 -0.82
C ARG A 10 22.79 -9.07 -1.95
N GLY A 11 22.32 -10.30 -1.73
CA GLY A 11 22.34 -11.36 -2.73
C GLY A 11 21.85 -10.81 -4.05
N LYS A 12 22.74 -10.74 -5.05
CA LYS A 12 22.41 -10.41 -6.43
C LYS A 12 21.44 -11.49 -6.90
N GLN A 13 20.14 -11.21 -6.81
CA GLN A 13 19.14 -12.00 -7.51
C GLN A 13 19.41 -11.76 -9.00
N GLU A 14 20.06 -12.72 -9.65
CA GLU A 14 20.25 -12.72 -11.10
C GLU A 14 18.89 -12.45 -11.76
N LYS A 15 18.86 -11.59 -12.79
CA LYS A 15 17.67 -11.33 -13.59
C LYS A 15 17.30 -12.59 -14.35
N LYS A 16 16.62 -13.53 -13.69
CA LYS A 16 16.08 -14.74 -14.32
C LYS A 16 15.00 -14.29 -15.30
N VAL A 17 15.00 -14.85 -16.50
CA VAL A 17 13.90 -14.64 -17.47
C VAL A 17 12.62 -15.12 -16.81
N ILE A 18 11.66 -14.22 -16.60
CA ILE A 18 10.36 -14.51 -16.01
C ILE A 18 9.33 -14.45 -17.13
N HIS A 19 8.55 -15.51 -17.30
CA HIS A 19 7.47 -15.52 -18.28
C HIS A 19 6.39 -14.47 -17.93
N PRO A 20 5.87 -13.69 -18.89
CA PRO A 20 4.97 -12.56 -18.64
C PRO A 20 3.73 -12.91 -17.81
N TYR A 21 3.20 -14.12 -17.98
CA TYR A 21 1.98 -14.59 -17.32
C TYR A 21 2.24 -15.49 -16.10
N SER A 22 3.49 -15.57 -15.61
CA SER A 22 3.81 -16.39 -14.45
C SER A 22 3.31 -15.78 -13.13
N ARG A 23 3.11 -16.63 -12.12
CA ARG A 23 2.81 -16.19 -10.75
C ARG A 23 3.83 -15.18 -10.21
N LYS A 24 5.11 -15.36 -10.57
CA LYS A 24 6.21 -14.47 -10.17
C LYS A 24 6.09 -13.10 -10.85
N ALA A 25 5.71 -13.04 -12.13
CA ALA A 25 5.43 -11.77 -12.81
C ALA A 25 4.25 -11.03 -12.17
N ALA A 26 3.17 -11.74 -11.82
CA ALA A 26 2.03 -11.14 -11.14
C ALA A 26 2.37 -10.60 -9.74
N GLN A 27 3.27 -11.27 -8.99
CA GLN A 27 3.77 -10.78 -7.71
C GLN A 27 4.60 -9.50 -7.88
N LEU A 28 5.54 -9.49 -8.82
CA LEU A 28 6.36 -8.31 -9.11
C LEU A 28 5.51 -7.12 -9.56
N ALA A 29 4.49 -7.34 -10.40
CA ALA A 29 3.57 -6.29 -10.82
C ALA A 29 2.77 -5.70 -9.63
N LYS A 30 2.31 -6.56 -8.71
CA LYS A 30 1.64 -6.10 -7.48
C LYS A 30 2.56 -5.31 -6.56
N GLU A 31 3.80 -5.75 -6.39
CA GLU A 31 4.80 -5.06 -5.57
C GLU A 31 5.17 -3.71 -6.17
N ALA A 32 5.41 -3.64 -7.48
CA ALA A 32 5.70 -2.41 -8.20
C ALA A 32 4.55 -1.40 -8.08
N HIS A 33 3.30 -1.84 -8.33
CA HIS A 33 2.13 -0.96 -8.21
C HIS A 33 1.91 -0.49 -6.76
N LYS A 34 2.23 -1.32 -5.77
CA LYS A 34 2.18 -0.92 -4.35
C LYS A 34 3.25 0.12 -4.03
N GLN A 35 4.45 -0.03 -4.59
CA GLN A 35 5.57 0.89 -4.40
C GLN A 35 5.27 2.26 -5.04
N GLU A 36 4.83 2.27 -6.30
CA GLU A 36 4.44 3.49 -7.02
C GLU A 36 3.32 4.25 -6.28
N LYS A 37 2.31 3.52 -5.79
CA LYS A 37 1.24 4.13 -5.00
C LYS A 37 1.76 4.77 -3.72
N LYS A 38 2.76 4.18 -3.07
CA LYS A 38 3.39 4.75 -1.89
C LYS A 38 4.16 6.03 -2.24
N GLU A 39 4.95 6.00 -3.30
CA GLU A 39 5.76 7.14 -3.74
C GLU A 39 4.89 8.33 -4.18
N ASN A 40 3.75 8.10 -4.84
CA ASN A 40 2.85 9.16 -5.28
C ASN A 40 2.08 9.87 -4.15
N HIS A 41 1.98 9.27 -2.96
CA HIS A 41 1.25 9.86 -1.82
C HIS A 41 2.18 10.39 -0.73
N LEU A 42 3.50 10.21 -0.87
CA LEU A 42 4.51 10.77 0.02
C LEU A 42 5.16 11.97 -0.66
N ASP A 43 5.50 12.99 0.12
CA ASP A 43 6.29 14.11 -0.40
C ASP A 43 7.73 13.64 -0.54
N PRO A 44 8.29 13.57 -1.77
CA PRO A 44 9.62 13.04 -1.99
C PRO A 44 10.73 13.85 -1.29
N ASN A 45 10.43 15.10 -0.91
CA ASN A 45 11.39 15.98 -0.23
C ASN A 45 11.27 15.95 1.30
N LYS A 46 10.29 15.21 1.85
CA LYS A 46 9.98 15.20 3.28
C LYS A 46 10.50 13.90 3.92
N ILE A 47 11.51 14.06 4.77
CA ILE A 47 12.25 12.93 5.38
C ILE A 47 11.56 12.43 6.66
N GLU A 48 10.80 13.30 7.34
CA GLU A 48 10.15 12.98 8.61
C GLU A 48 8.67 13.41 8.60
N TYR A 49 7.83 12.57 9.19
CA TYR A 49 6.41 12.84 9.39
C TYR A 49 6.12 12.90 10.87
N THR A 50 5.43 13.96 11.30
CA THR A 50 4.89 14.03 12.65
C THR A 50 3.79 12.97 12.81
N LYS A 51 3.48 12.59 14.06
CA LYS A 51 2.39 11.64 14.35
C LYS A 51 1.05 12.10 13.77
N LYS A 52 0.80 13.40 13.76
CA LYS A 52 -0.42 14.00 13.20
C LYS A 52 -0.48 13.79 11.69
N GLU A 53 0.59 14.11 10.97
CA GLU A 53 0.66 13.97 9.52
C GLU A 53 0.61 12.50 9.08
N ALA A 54 1.24 11.59 9.85
CA ALA A 54 1.11 10.16 9.63
C ALA A 54 -0.33 9.68 9.81
N GLY A 55 -1.05 10.24 10.79
CA GLY A 55 -2.49 10.00 10.98
C GLY A 55 -3.31 10.45 9.78
N GLU A 56 -3.09 11.67 9.30
CA GLU A 56 -3.77 12.23 8.11
C GLU A 56 -3.52 11.37 6.86
N LEU A 57 -2.30 10.88 6.64
CA LEU A 57 -1.98 9.97 5.53
C LEU A 57 -2.73 8.64 5.63
N ILE A 58 -2.85 8.08 6.83
CA ILE A 58 -3.59 6.84 7.06
C ILE A 58 -5.08 7.07 6.81
N GLU A 59 -5.65 8.16 7.31
CA GLU A 59 -7.06 8.53 7.09
C GLU A 59 -7.36 8.70 5.60
N ASN A 60 -6.52 9.46 4.88
CA ASN A 60 -6.63 9.63 3.43
C ASN A 60 -6.54 8.30 2.69
N TYR A 61 -5.63 7.41 3.11
CA TYR A 61 -5.53 6.07 2.53
C TYR A 61 -6.77 5.24 2.80
N MET A 62 -7.33 5.25 4.01
CA MET A 62 -8.54 4.49 4.35
C MET A 62 -9.76 4.99 3.58
N CYS A 63 -9.89 6.30 3.40
CA CYS A 63 -11.00 6.95 2.71
C CYS A 63 -10.83 7.03 1.18
N ARG A 64 -9.74 6.51 0.60
CA ARG A 64 -9.39 6.64 -0.82
C ARG A 64 -10.44 6.13 -1.81
N PHE A 65 -11.36 5.26 -1.36
CA PHE A 65 -12.39 4.67 -2.21
C PHE A 65 -13.77 5.30 -2.03
N ASN A 66 -13.93 6.28 -1.13
CA ASN A 66 -15.24 6.86 -0.82
C ASN A 66 -15.89 7.48 -2.06
N ALA A 67 -15.14 8.27 -2.84
CA ALA A 67 -15.65 8.88 -4.07
C ALA A 67 -16.08 7.84 -5.12
N GLU A 68 -15.34 6.73 -5.25
CA GLU A 68 -15.71 5.64 -6.18
C GLU A 68 -16.98 4.91 -5.71
N LEU A 69 -17.11 4.67 -4.40
CA LEU A 69 -18.31 4.05 -3.83
C LEU A 69 -19.54 4.95 -3.96
N GLU A 70 -19.39 6.24 -3.72
CA GLU A 70 -20.46 7.23 -3.90
C GLU A 70 -20.92 7.28 -5.35
N GLN A 71 -19.99 7.29 -6.31
CA GLN A 71 -20.35 7.23 -7.74
C GLN A 71 -21.12 5.96 -8.10
N ILE A 72 -20.70 4.79 -7.59
CA ILE A 72 -21.39 3.52 -7.79
C ILE A 72 -22.80 3.56 -7.20
N GLU A 73 -22.95 4.14 -6.00
CA GLU A 73 -24.24 4.31 -5.33
C GLU A 73 -25.16 5.20 -6.16
N LEU A 74 -24.67 6.36 -6.61
CA LEU A 74 -25.41 7.28 -7.47
C LEU A 74 -25.88 6.60 -8.75
N GLN A 75 -25.00 5.86 -9.45
CA GLN A 75 -25.37 5.15 -10.67
C GLN A 75 -26.45 4.08 -10.42
N ASN A 76 -26.33 3.33 -9.34
CA ASN A 76 -27.33 2.32 -8.97
C ASN A 76 -28.65 2.93 -8.47
N SER A 77 -28.64 4.18 -8.00
CA SER A 77 -29.84 4.91 -7.57
C SER A 77 -30.70 5.44 -8.71
N ILE A 78 -30.17 5.47 -9.95
CA ILE A 78 -30.90 5.92 -11.14
C ILE A 78 -32.02 4.91 -11.47
N LYS A 79 -33.27 5.38 -11.42
CA LYS A 79 -34.45 4.55 -11.69
C LYS A 79 -34.55 4.18 -13.17
N GLY A 80 -34.77 2.90 -13.47
CA GLY A 80 -34.95 2.40 -14.83
C GLY A 80 -34.90 0.87 -14.90
N ARG A 81 -34.99 0.32 -16.13
CA ARG A 81 -34.83 -1.12 -16.38
C ARG A 81 -33.35 -1.52 -16.54
N GLN A 82 -32.48 -0.95 -15.71
CA GLN A 82 -31.06 -1.33 -15.70
C GLN A 82 -30.78 -2.17 -14.45
N GLY A 83 -30.11 -3.31 -14.65
CA GLY A 83 -29.64 -4.14 -13.55
C GLY A 83 -28.53 -3.46 -12.77
N ARG A 84 -28.22 -4.00 -11.58
CA ARG A 84 -27.14 -3.49 -10.72
C ARG A 84 -25.81 -3.46 -11.47
N GLN A 85 -25.25 -2.28 -11.64
CA GLN A 85 -23.94 -2.10 -12.27
C GLN A 85 -22.84 -2.14 -11.20
N HIS A 86 -21.63 -2.50 -11.63
CA HIS A 86 -20.41 -2.46 -10.80
C HIS A 86 -20.40 -3.33 -9.52
N GLY A 87 -21.30 -4.30 -9.39
CA GLY A 87 -21.39 -5.14 -8.18
C GLY A 87 -20.10 -5.90 -7.83
N SER A 88 -19.36 -6.39 -8.82
CA SER A 88 -18.08 -7.07 -8.60
C SER A 88 -17.01 -6.13 -8.03
N ARG A 89 -16.92 -4.92 -8.59
CA ARG A 89 -15.96 -3.89 -8.16
C ARG A 89 -16.28 -3.40 -6.75
N GLU A 90 -17.55 -3.11 -6.48
CA GLU A 90 -18.05 -2.69 -5.18
C GLU A 90 -17.72 -3.75 -4.10
N ALA A 91 -17.94 -5.04 -4.39
CA ALA A 91 -17.61 -6.13 -3.48
C ALA A 91 -16.10 -6.21 -3.18
N VAL A 92 -15.26 -6.09 -4.21
CA VAL A 92 -13.79 -6.09 -4.03
C VAL A 92 -13.32 -4.90 -3.19
N ILE A 93 -13.87 -3.71 -3.42
CA ILE A 93 -13.55 -2.51 -2.63
C ILE A 93 -13.96 -2.72 -1.17
N LYS A 94 -15.21 -3.11 -0.92
CA LYS A 94 -15.72 -3.34 0.44
C LYS A 94 -14.90 -4.38 1.19
N GLN A 95 -14.56 -5.51 0.53
CA GLN A 95 -13.70 -6.53 1.14
C GLN A 95 -12.28 -6.00 1.40
N THR A 96 -11.76 -5.12 0.55
CA THR A 96 -10.42 -4.52 0.74
C THR A 96 -10.42 -3.57 1.93
N ILE A 97 -11.41 -2.69 2.04
CA ILE A 97 -11.57 -1.76 3.17
C ILE A 97 -11.71 -2.55 4.48
N GLU A 98 -12.57 -3.58 4.49
CA GLU A 98 -12.78 -4.41 5.68
C GLU A 98 -11.48 -5.10 6.11
N ARG A 99 -10.71 -5.67 5.17
CA ARG A 99 -9.41 -6.29 5.47
C ARG A 99 -8.42 -5.27 6.03
N GLU A 100 -8.34 -4.07 5.45
CA GLU A 100 -7.42 -3.03 5.90
C GLU A 100 -7.81 -2.47 7.27
N ARG A 101 -9.10 -2.33 7.54
CA ARG A 101 -9.64 -1.94 8.83
C ARG A 101 -9.34 -2.98 9.90
N GLN A 102 -9.56 -4.26 9.61
CA GLN A 102 -9.19 -5.36 10.52
C GLN A 102 -7.70 -5.39 10.81
N LEU A 103 -6.84 -5.11 9.82
CA LEU A 103 -5.41 -5.02 10.05
C LEU A 103 -5.05 -3.79 10.90
N TYR A 104 -5.72 -2.66 10.70
CA TYR A 104 -5.50 -1.45 11.50
C TYR A 104 -5.96 -1.62 12.95
N GLU A 105 -7.18 -2.14 13.16
CA GLU A 105 -7.80 -2.32 14.47
C GLU A 105 -7.26 -3.55 15.22
N GLY A 106 -7.02 -4.68 14.53
CA GLY A 106 -6.72 -5.98 15.14
C GLY A 106 -5.23 -6.37 15.17
N TYR A 107 -4.39 -5.81 14.30
CA TYR A 107 -2.96 -6.15 14.22
C TYR A 107 -2.13 -4.89 14.01
N GLY A 108 -2.00 -4.06 15.04
CA GLY A 108 -1.10 -2.90 15.15
C GLY A 108 -0.25 -2.57 13.92
N ILE A 109 -0.87 -2.15 12.81
CA ILE A 109 -0.18 -1.63 11.62
C ILE A 109 0.62 -0.39 12.02
N VAL A 110 0.07 0.35 12.99
CA VAL A 110 0.77 1.32 13.82
C VAL A 110 2.15 0.76 14.22
N LYS A 111 2.24 -0.37 14.93
CA LYS A 111 3.51 -0.91 15.40
C LYS A 111 4.50 -1.22 14.26
N SER A 112 4.07 -1.77 13.12
CA SER A 112 5.00 -2.07 12.03
C SER A 112 5.44 -0.83 11.23
N LEU A 113 4.54 0.13 10.96
CA LEU A 113 4.87 1.38 10.28
C LEU A 113 5.72 2.31 11.16
N TYR A 114 5.42 2.44 12.46
CA TYR A 114 6.28 3.14 13.43
C TYR A 114 7.66 2.46 13.54
N THR A 115 7.75 1.13 13.44
CA THR A 115 9.04 0.42 13.43
C THR A 115 9.83 0.64 12.14
N THR A 116 9.23 0.62 10.96
CA THR A 116 9.97 0.90 9.70
C THR A 116 10.37 2.37 9.52
N LEU A 117 9.64 3.31 10.10
CA LEU A 117 10.02 4.73 10.12
C LEU A 117 11.09 5.03 11.19
N SER A 118 11.16 4.25 12.26
CA SER A 118 12.20 4.33 13.32
C SER A 118 13.51 3.62 12.94
N ASN A 119 13.44 2.55 12.13
CA ASN A 119 14.61 1.71 11.82
C ASN A 119 15.52 2.22 10.68
N ASN A 120 15.28 3.43 10.15
CA ASN A 120 16.24 4.12 9.30
C ASN A 120 16.54 5.47 9.95
N ASN A 121 17.70 5.55 10.62
CA ASN A 121 18.24 6.69 11.39
C ASN A 121 17.71 6.93 12.81
N ILE A 122 18.07 6.04 13.74
CA ILE A 122 18.43 6.47 15.10
C ILE A 122 19.89 6.09 15.33
N GLN A 123 20.78 6.96 14.87
CA GLN A 123 22.10 7.10 15.47
C GLN A 123 21.95 8.19 16.52
N THR A 124 21.65 7.83 17.76
CA THR A 124 21.77 8.75 18.90
C THR A 124 23.24 9.11 19.06
N TYR A 125 23.57 10.40 18.93
CA TYR A 125 24.73 10.99 19.59
C TYR A 125 24.31 11.47 20.98
#